data_AF-A0A2V9LAR0-F1
#
_entry.id   AF-A0A2V9LAR0-F1
#
_cell.length_a   1.000
_cell.length_b   1.000
_cell.length_c   1.000
_cell.angle_alpha   90.00
_cell.angle_beta   90.00
_cell.angle_gamma   90.00
#
_symmetry.space_group_name_H-M   'P 1'
#
loop_
_entity.id
_entity.type
_entity.pdbx_description
1 polymer ?
#
loop_
_entity_poly.entity_id
_entity_poly.type
_entity_poly.pdbx_seq_one_letter_code
_entity_poly.pdbx_strand_id
1 'polypeptide(L)'
;MGDELRTTTREQRTKNEGPRTKDQGPRTKDKAVQVVPQKIKLAAGNNTLTIQWSDGHLSAYPYRQLRDRCPCATCTESGGPRPAVPNPLALYTKALKPDRAELVGRYALQIYWSDGHSSGIYAFDYLRSLCPCPECAAKVEAQGSGIRLDLKDEG
;
A
#
# COMPACT_ATOMS: atom_id res chain seq x y z
N MET A 1 17.00 -82.75 2.98
CA MET A 1 17.58 -82.54 4.33
C MET A 1 18.54 -81.37 4.21
N GLY A 2 18.23 -80.23 4.84
CA GLY A 2 19.05 -79.03 4.80
C GLY A 2 18.21 -77.76 5.01
N ASP A 3 17.61 -77.65 6.20
CA ASP A 3 17.03 -76.42 6.77
C ASP A 3 18.15 -75.50 7.30
N GLU A 4 17.77 -74.26 7.68
CA GLU A 4 18.54 -73.22 8.42
C GLU A 4 19.12 -72.06 7.58
N LEU A 5 19.04 -70.77 7.94
CA LEU A 5 18.20 -69.97 8.85
C LEU A 5 18.52 -68.47 8.58
N ARG A 6 17.48 -67.62 8.47
CA ARG A 6 17.33 -66.21 8.95
C ARG A 6 18.43 -65.14 8.77
N THR A 7 18.04 -64.04 8.13
CA THR A 7 18.38 -62.63 8.51
C THR A 7 17.16 -61.73 8.21
N THR A 8 16.37 -61.29 9.21
CA THR A 8 16.33 -59.91 9.78
C THR A 8 16.09 -58.82 8.69
N THR A 9 15.04 -57.99 8.69
CA THR A 9 14.59 -57.06 9.73
C THR A 9 13.23 -56.44 9.35
N ARG A 10 12.39 -56.27 10.37
CA ARG A 10 11.12 -55.52 10.45
C ARG A 10 11.42 -54.03 10.59
N GLU A 11 10.75 -53.16 9.83
CA GLU A 11 10.70 -51.73 10.17
C GLU A 11 9.25 -51.24 10.19
N GLN A 12 8.74 -51.13 11.40
CA GLN A 12 7.55 -50.36 11.73
C GLN A 12 8.00 -48.96 12.10
N ARG A 13 7.45 -47.93 11.47
CA ARG A 13 7.61 -46.54 11.93
C ARG A 13 6.28 -46.04 12.47
N THR A 14 6.20 -45.95 13.78
CA THR A 14 5.12 -45.32 14.54
C THR A 14 5.41 -43.84 14.81
N LYS A 15 4.33 -43.06 14.80
CA LYS A 15 4.07 -41.84 15.61
C LYS A 15 5.04 -40.65 15.51
N ASN A 16 4.48 -39.51 15.14
CA ASN A 16 4.76 -38.25 15.83
C ASN A 16 3.46 -37.45 15.96
N GLU A 17 2.80 -37.67 17.10
CA GLU A 17 1.85 -36.73 17.69
C GLU A 17 2.68 -35.61 18.34
N GLY A 18 2.51 -34.38 17.84
CA GLY A 18 3.04 -33.17 18.48
C GLY A 18 1.90 -32.34 19.10
N PRO A 19 2.14 -31.59 20.19
CA PRO A 19 1.09 -31.17 21.12
C PRO A 19 0.52 -29.76 20.85
N ARG A 20 -0.81 -29.69 20.86
CA ARG A 20 -1.70 -28.69 21.50
C ARG A 20 -1.15 -27.27 21.77
N THR A 21 -1.72 -26.27 21.09
CA THR A 21 -2.07 -24.95 21.69
C THR A 21 -3.44 -24.53 21.13
N LYS A 22 -4.51 -24.73 21.90
CA LYS A 22 -5.22 -23.69 22.68
C LYS A 22 -5.78 -22.56 21.81
N ASP A 23 -7.11 -22.51 21.81
CA ASP A 23 -7.90 -21.29 21.94
C ASP A 23 -7.53 -20.14 21.00
N GLN A 24 -8.16 -20.13 19.83
CA GLN A 24 -8.46 -18.86 19.17
C GLN A 24 -9.95 -18.65 19.34
N GLY A 25 -10.32 -17.89 20.38
CA GLY A 25 -11.66 -17.37 20.57
C GLY A 25 -12.18 -16.64 19.31
N PRO A 26 -13.48 -16.34 19.25
CA PRO A 26 -14.06 -15.66 18.10
C PRO A 26 -13.37 -14.31 17.94
N ARG A 27 -12.58 -14.15 16.88
CA ARG A 27 -12.12 -12.83 16.46
C ARG A 27 -13.38 -12.03 16.15
N THR A 28 -13.75 -11.12 17.04
CA THR A 28 -14.72 -10.07 16.77
C THR A 28 -14.14 -9.30 15.59
N LYS A 29 -14.62 -9.61 14.39
CA LYS A 29 -14.33 -8.84 13.19
C LYS A 29 -15.05 -7.52 13.40
N ASP A 30 -14.37 -6.55 13.99
CA ASP A 30 -14.71 -5.15 13.78
C ASP A 30 -14.78 -4.99 12.27
N LYS A 31 -16.00 -4.80 11.78
CA LYS A 31 -16.31 -4.72 10.37
C LYS A 31 -15.74 -3.39 9.91
N ALA A 32 -14.44 -3.37 9.61
CA ALA A 32 -13.75 -2.20 9.09
C ALA A 32 -14.58 -1.72 7.90
N VAL A 33 -15.17 -0.54 8.03
CA VAL A 33 -15.97 0.07 6.96
C VAL A 33 -14.99 0.33 5.83
N GLN A 34 -15.01 -0.54 4.82
CA GLN A 34 -14.14 -0.43 3.66
C GLN A 34 -14.47 0.87 2.92
N VAL A 35 -13.57 1.85 2.97
CA VAL A 35 -13.74 3.13 2.29
C VAL A 35 -13.38 2.93 0.83
N VAL A 36 -14.41 2.79 -0.01
CA VAL A 36 -14.26 2.48 -1.44
C VAL A 36 -14.57 3.71 -2.29
N PRO A 37 -13.91 3.88 -3.46
CA PRO A 37 -14.22 4.96 -4.37
C PRO A 37 -15.61 4.74 -4.98
N GLN A 38 -16.47 5.76 -4.91
CA GLN A 38 -17.78 5.80 -5.57
C GLN A 38 -17.70 6.44 -6.95
N LYS A 39 -16.89 7.50 -7.10
CA LYS A 39 -16.65 8.17 -8.37
C LYS A 39 -15.19 8.57 -8.49
N ILE A 40 -14.60 8.30 -9.64
CA ILE A 40 -13.22 8.66 -9.98
C ILE A 40 -13.28 9.55 -11.22
N LYS A 41 -12.67 10.73 -11.15
CA LYS A 41 -12.62 11.68 -12.26
C LYS A 41 -11.18 12.13 -12.51
N LEU A 42 -10.76 12.08 -13.76
CA LEU A 42 -9.48 12.61 -14.23
C LEU A 42 -9.75 14.00 -14.83
N ALA A 43 -9.45 15.07 -14.09
CA ALA A 43 -9.66 16.43 -14.56
C ALA A 43 -8.43 16.89 -15.35
N ALA A 44 -8.47 16.71 -16.67
CA ALA A 44 -7.38 17.11 -17.57
C ALA A 44 -7.08 18.61 -17.55
N GLY A 45 -8.08 19.46 -17.26
CA GLY A 45 -7.89 20.92 -17.17
C GLY A 45 -7.14 21.38 -15.91
N ASN A 46 -7.30 20.67 -14.80
CA ASN A 46 -6.74 21.05 -13.50
C ASN A 46 -5.59 20.12 -13.05
N ASN A 47 -5.12 19.22 -13.93
CA ASN A 47 -4.10 18.20 -13.64
C ASN A 47 -4.32 17.46 -12.30
N THR A 48 -5.58 17.11 -12.02
CA THR A 48 -6.00 16.59 -10.71
C THR A 48 -6.88 15.36 -10.87
N LEU A 49 -6.59 14.33 -10.07
CA LEU A 49 -7.45 13.17 -9.88
C LEU A 49 -8.41 13.46 -8.72
N THR A 50 -9.70 13.40 -8.97
CA THR A 50 -10.72 13.54 -7.93
C THR A 50 -11.36 12.20 -7.63
N ILE A 51 -11.41 11.83 -6.35
CA ILE A 51 -12.07 10.62 -5.86
C ILE A 51 -13.14 11.03 -4.86
N GLN A 52 -14.39 10.65 -5.14
CA GLN A 52 -15.48 10.68 -4.17
C GLN A 52 -15.57 9.31 -3.51
N TRP A 53 -15.43 9.29 -2.19
CA TRP A 53 -15.39 8.08 -1.38
C TRP A 53 -16.77 7.72 -0.82
N SER A 54 -16.95 6.47 -0.40
CA SER A 54 -18.20 5.97 0.19
C SER A 54 -18.55 6.57 1.55
N ASP A 55 -17.56 7.13 2.25
CA ASP A 55 -17.74 7.89 3.51
C ASP A 55 -18.19 9.34 3.26
N GLY A 56 -18.40 9.73 2.00
CA GLY A 56 -18.74 11.09 1.60
C GLY A 56 -17.54 12.02 1.44
N HIS A 57 -16.32 11.55 1.74
CA HIS A 57 -15.12 12.36 1.61
C HIS A 57 -14.79 12.62 0.12
N LEU A 58 -14.28 13.81 -0.18
CA LEU A 58 -13.81 14.17 -1.52
C LEU A 58 -12.31 14.44 -1.46
N SER A 59 -11.54 13.63 -2.18
CA SER A 59 -10.09 13.83 -2.28
C SER A 59 -9.71 14.33 -3.66
N ALA A 60 -8.90 15.39 -3.71
CA ALA A 60 -8.34 15.96 -4.92
C ALA A 60 -6.82 15.83 -4.89
N TYR A 61 -6.27 15.05 -5.82
CA TYR A 61 -4.86 14.72 -5.89
C TYR A 61 -4.22 15.31 -7.15
N PRO A 62 -3.29 16.26 -7.02
CA PRO A 62 -2.45 16.68 -8.13
C PRO A 62 -1.70 15.50 -8.73
N TYR A 63 -1.67 15.40 -10.07
CA TYR A 63 -1.01 14.30 -10.77
C TYR A 63 0.48 14.16 -10.41
N ARG A 64 1.17 15.30 -10.24
CA ARG A 64 2.58 15.31 -9.81
C ARG A 64 2.73 14.64 -8.44
N GLN A 65 1.87 15.00 -7.48
CA GLN A 65 1.89 14.42 -6.13
C GLN A 65 1.75 12.90 -6.15
N LEU A 66 0.83 12.36 -6.96
CA LEU A 66 0.63 10.91 -7.08
C LEU A 66 1.81 10.22 -7.75
N ARG A 67 2.42 10.86 -8.76
CA ARG A 67 3.55 10.32 -9.49
C ARG A 67 4.84 10.32 -8.69
N ASP A 68 5.06 11.36 -7.89
CA ASP A 68 6.18 11.47 -6.95
C ASP A 68 6.07 10.42 -5.83
N ARG A 69 4.84 10.08 -5.44
CA ARG A 69 4.52 9.04 -4.45
C ARG A 69 4.02 7.75 -5.09
N CYS A 70 4.56 7.40 -6.25
CA CYS A 70 4.17 6.16 -6.91
C CYS A 70 4.69 4.94 -6.13
N PRO A 71 3.83 3.99 -5.73
CA PRO A 71 4.22 2.81 -4.94
C PRO A 71 4.84 1.69 -5.79
N CYS A 72 5.16 1.96 -7.07
CA CYS A 72 5.72 0.97 -7.97
C CYS A 72 7.14 0.56 -7.53
N ALA A 73 7.51 -0.71 -7.67
CA ALA A 73 8.84 -1.20 -7.29
C ALA A 73 9.96 -0.34 -7.90
N THR A 74 9.86 -0.05 -9.21
CA THR A 74 10.78 0.82 -9.95
C THR A 74 10.91 2.23 -9.36
N CYS A 75 9.82 2.75 -8.80
CA CYS A 75 9.74 4.08 -8.22
C CYS A 75 10.34 4.09 -6.81
N THR A 76 10.06 3.04 -6.03
CA THR A 76 10.54 2.87 -4.65
C THR A 76 12.04 2.53 -4.62
N GLU A 77 12.54 1.70 -5.53
CA GLU A 77 13.97 1.34 -5.62
C GLU A 77 14.86 2.50 -6.09
N SER A 78 14.30 3.43 -6.88
CA SER A 78 15.02 4.61 -7.38
C SER A 78 15.20 5.73 -6.34
N GLY A 79 14.93 5.48 -5.06
CA GLY A 79 15.14 6.44 -3.97
C GLY A 79 13.95 7.30 -3.59
N GLY A 80 12.72 6.90 -3.95
CA GLY A 80 11.50 7.58 -3.51
C GLY A 80 11.27 8.95 -4.16
N PRO A 81 10.38 9.81 -3.59
CA PRO A 81 9.98 11.07 -4.18
C PRO A 81 11.20 11.95 -4.45
N ARG A 82 11.55 12.15 -5.72
CA ARG A 82 12.58 13.12 -6.08
C ARG A 82 12.02 14.52 -5.81
N PRO A 83 12.67 15.34 -4.95
CA PRO A 83 12.28 16.74 -4.84
C PRO A 83 12.34 17.34 -6.25
N ALA A 84 11.26 18.02 -6.64
CA ALA A 84 11.22 18.76 -7.89
C ALA A 84 12.28 19.86 -7.82
N VAL A 85 13.49 19.58 -8.30
CA VAL A 85 14.49 20.62 -8.56
C VAL A 85 13.85 21.59 -9.55
N PRO A 86 13.73 22.89 -9.23
CA PRO A 86 13.23 23.88 -10.17
C PRO A 86 14.24 23.94 -11.32
N ASN A 87 13.98 23.18 -12.39
CA ASN A 87 14.76 23.25 -13.62
C ASN A 87 14.13 24.35 -14.49
N PRO A 88 14.84 25.45 -14.80
CA PRO A 88 14.35 26.50 -15.69
C PRO A 88 13.96 25.98 -17.09
N LEU A 89 14.47 24.81 -17.49
CA LEU A 89 14.12 24.12 -18.74
C LEU A 89 12.89 23.19 -18.61
N ALA A 90 12.28 23.08 -17.43
CA ALA A 90 11.09 22.24 -17.20
C ALA A 90 9.86 22.70 -18.01
N LEU A 91 9.88 23.92 -18.55
CA LEU A 91 8.88 24.43 -19.49
C LEU A 91 8.72 23.53 -20.75
N TYR A 92 9.76 22.77 -21.12
CA TYR A 92 9.74 21.83 -22.24
C TYR A 92 9.49 20.37 -21.85
N THR A 93 9.25 20.08 -20.57
CA THR A 93 8.89 18.71 -20.18
C THR A 93 7.43 18.42 -20.53
N LYS A 94 7.21 17.35 -21.30
CA LYS A 94 5.88 16.86 -21.66
C LYS A 94 4.99 16.85 -20.40
N ALA A 95 3.83 17.49 -20.48
CA ALA A 95 2.90 17.54 -19.36
C ALA A 95 2.56 16.12 -18.90
N LEU A 96 2.94 15.79 -17.66
CA LEU A 96 2.62 14.51 -17.03
C LEU A 96 1.10 14.39 -16.93
N LYS A 97 0.54 13.35 -17.56
CA LYS A 97 -0.89 13.10 -17.60
C LYS A 97 -1.15 11.60 -17.40
N PRO A 98 -2.19 11.23 -16.64
CA PRO A 98 -2.69 9.87 -16.66
C PRO A 98 -3.47 9.65 -17.97
N ASP A 99 -3.16 8.56 -18.67
CA ASP A 99 -3.88 8.14 -19.86
C ASP A 99 -5.22 7.48 -19.49
N ARG A 100 -5.22 6.69 -18.41
CA ARG A 100 -6.41 6.07 -17.82
C ARG A 100 -6.15 5.66 -16.36
N ALA A 101 -7.24 5.37 -15.65
CA ALA A 101 -7.20 4.81 -14.31
C ALA A 101 -8.22 3.65 -14.21
N GLU A 102 -7.80 2.52 -13.67
CA GLU A 102 -8.59 1.29 -13.60
C GLU A 102 -8.62 0.74 -12.17
N LEU A 103 -9.79 0.26 -11.74
CA LEU A 103 -9.91 -0.38 -10.44
C LEU A 103 -9.25 -1.76 -10.47
N VAL A 104 -8.40 -2.02 -9.49
CA VAL A 104 -7.84 -3.35 -9.23
C VAL A 104 -8.65 -3.99 -8.12
N GLY A 105 -9.58 -4.85 -8.53
CA GLY A 105 -10.50 -5.51 -7.61
C GLY A 105 -11.34 -4.52 -6.79
N ARG A 106 -11.27 -4.64 -5.46
CA ARG A 106 -12.01 -3.78 -4.51
C ARG A 106 -11.10 -3.06 -3.51
N TYR A 107 -9.81 -2.95 -3.80
CA TYR A 107 -8.82 -2.48 -2.82
C TYR A 107 -7.84 -1.45 -3.37
N ALA A 108 -7.72 -1.29 -4.69
CA ALA A 108 -6.73 -0.39 -5.27
C ALA A 108 -7.17 0.21 -6.60
N LEU A 109 -6.44 1.26 -6.99
CA LEU A 109 -6.53 1.95 -8.26
C LEU A 109 -5.20 1.85 -8.98
N GLN A 110 -5.18 1.33 -10.20
CA GLN A 110 -4.03 1.35 -11.08
C GLN A 110 -4.11 2.58 -12.00
N ILE A 111 -3.01 3.33 -12.07
CA ILE A 111 -2.93 4.53 -12.92
C ILE A 111 -1.89 4.28 -14.01
N TYR A 112 -2.30 4.55 -15.25
CA TYR A 112 -1.45 4.46 -16.43
C TYR A 112 -1.00 5.88 -16.79
N TRP A 113 0.30 6.12 -16.79
CA TRP A 113 0.91 7.41 -16.99
C TRP A 113 1.46 7.56 -18.40
N SER A 114 1.34 8.77 -18.96
CA SER A 114 1.84 9.13 -20.29
C SER A 114 3.37 9.17 -20.42
N ASP A 115 4.09 8.97 -19.31
CA ASP A 115 5.54 8.81 -19.23
C ASP A 115 5.98 7.32 -19.30
N GLY A 116 5.04 6.41 -19.54
CA GLY A 116 5.28 4.97 -19.69
C GLY A 116 5.10 4.15 -18.40
N HIS A 117 4.86 4.79 -17.25
CA HIS A 117 4.65 4.05 -16.00
C HIS A 117 3.22 3.52 -15.91
N SER A 118 3.06 2.21 -15.74
CA SER A 118 1.74 1.55 -15.69
C SER A 118 1.59 0.53 -14.57
N SER A 119 2.65 0.24 -13.82
CA SER A 119 2.66 -0.74 -12.73
C SER A 119 2.32 -0.15 -11.34
N GLY A 120 2.01 1.14 -11.26
CA GLY A 120 1.64 1.80 -10.00
C GLY A 120 0.24 1.40 -9.54
N ILE A 121 0.17 0.53 -8.53
CA ILE A 121 -1.08 0.11 -7.89
C ILE A 121 -1.24 0.87 -6.57
N TYR A 122 -2.18 1.80 -6.53
CA TYR A 122 -2.46 2.65 -5.39
C TYR A 122 -3.58 2.03 -4.54
N ALA A 123 -3.23 1.42 -3.42
CA ALA A 123 -4.21 0.95 -2.45
C ALA A 123 -5.12 2.11 -1.98
N PHE A 124 -6.39 1.84 -1.71
CA PHE A 124 -7.34 2.87 -1.27
C PHE A 124 -6.92 3.52 0.04
N ASP A 125 -6.44 2.73 1.00
CA ASP A 125 -5.90 3.23 2.26
C ASP A 125 -4.69 4.15 2.03
N TYR A 126 -3.82 3.78 1.08
CA TYR A 126 -2.69 4.60 0.70
C TYR A 126 -3.14 5.93 0.08
N LEU A 127 -4.09 5.92 -0.85
CA LEU A 127 -4.68 7.14 -1.39
C LEU A 127 -5.30 8.01 -0.30
N ARG A 128 -6.01 7.43 0.68
CA ARG A 128 -6.55 8.19 1.83
C ARG A 128 -5.44 8.85 2.63
N SER A 129 -4.33 8.16 2.87
CA SER A 129 -3.17 8.72 3.58
C SER A 129 -2.49 9.87 2.80
N LEU A 130 -2.55 9.84 1.47
CA LEU A 130 -1.99 10.89 0.61
C LEU A 130 -2.89 12.11 0.42
N CYS A 131 -4.09 12.12 1.02
CA CYS A 131 -5.06 13.18 0.79
C CYS A 131 -4.50 14.54 1.27
N PRO A 132 -4.35 15.54 0.39
CA PRO A 132 -3.75 16.83 0.75
C PRO A 132 -4.75 17.79 1.42
N CYS A 133 -5.98 17.34 1.73
CA CYS A 133 -6.99 18.22 2.33
C CYS A 133 -6.61 18.57 3.78
N PRO A 134 -7.00 19.76 4.27
CA PRO A 134 -6.61 20.24 5.60
C PRO A 134 -7.08 19.30 6.72
N GLU A 135 -8.26 18.67 6.56
CA GLU A 135 -8.77 17.70 7.53
C GLU A 135 -7.88 16.46 7.67
N CYS A 136 -7.33 15.94 6.56
CA CYS A 136 -6.44 14.78 6.59
C CYS A 136 -5.04 15.18 7.03
N ALA A 137 -4.54 16.33 6.59
CA ALA A 137 -3.26 16.87 7.03
C ALA A 137 -3.23 17.08 8.56
N ALA A 138 -4.28 17.69 9.13
CA ALA A 138 -4.39 17.90 10.57
C ALA A 138 -4.40 16.58 11.38
N LYS A 139 -4.99 15.52 10.83
CA LYS A 139 -4.99 14.18 11.47
C LYS A 139 -3.61 13.55 11.51
N VAL A 140 -2.79 13.75 10.47
CA VAL A 140 -1.41 13.25 10.43
C VAL A 140 -0.55 13.95 11.48
N GLU A 141 -0.66 15.29 11.56
CA GLU A 141 0.05 16.10 12.57
C GLU A 141 -0.34 15.71 14.01
N ALA A 142 -1.65 15.51 14.26
CA ALA A 142 -2.15 15.12 15.57
C ALA A 142 -1.66 13.72 16.01
N GLN A 143 -1.34 12.82 15.08
CA GLN A 143 -0.83 11.48 15.36
C GLN A 143 0.71 11.42 15.54
N GLY A 144 1.44 12.45 15.12
CA GLY A 144 2.90 12.53 15.23
C GLY A 144 3.43 13.10 16.57
N SER A 145 2.58 13.74 17.38
CA SER A 145 2.97 14.42 18.64
C SER A 145 3.05 13.50 19.87
N GLY A 146 3.31 12.20 19.66
CA GLY A 146 3.40 11.18 20.73
C GLY A 146 4.82 10.75 21.11
N ILE A 147 5.84 11.17 20.37
CA ILE A 147 7.25 10.85 20.68
C ILE A 147 7.77 11.80 21.76
N ARG A 148 7.53 11.44 23.03
CA ARG A 148 8.36 11.89 24.16
C ARG A 148 9.80 11.49 23.85
N LEU A 149 10.62 12.47 23.46
CA LEU A 149 12.07 12.37 23.60
C LEU A 149 12.35 12.48 25.11
N ASP A 150 12.36 11.33 25.79
CA ASP A 150 12.95 11.21 27.12
C ASP A 150 14.46 11.47 26.99
N LEU A 151 14.81 12.75 27.07
CA LEU A 151 16.16 13.24 27.25
C LEU A 151 16.62 12.79 28.64
N LYS A 152 17.30 11.63 28.70
CA LYS A 152 18.07 11.25 29.88
C LYS A 152 19.31 12.15 29.94
N ASP A 153 19.20 13.15 30.80
CA ASP A 153 20.31 13.90 31.35
C ASP A 153 21.05 12.96 32.33
N GLU A 154 22.18 12.39 31.91
CA GLU A 154 23.06 11.61 32.79
C GLU A 154 24.39 12.35 32.94
N GLY A 155 24.53 13.02 34.08
CA GLY A 155 25.71 12.98 34.97
C GLY A 155 26.98 13.71 34.56
#